data_AF-A0A6C0HQE0-F1
#
_entry.id   AF-A0A6C0HQE0-F1
#
_cell.length_a   1.000
_cell.length_b   1.000
_cell.length_c   1.000
_cell.angle_alpha   90.00
_cell.angle_beta   90.00
_cell.angle_gamma   90.00
#
_symmetry.space_group_name_H-M   'P 1'
#
loop_
_entity.id
_entity.type
_entity.pdbx_description
1 polymer ?
#
loop_
_entity_poly.entity_id
_entity_poly.type
_entity_poly.pdbx_seq_one_letter_code
_entity_poly.pdbx_strand_id
1 'polypeptide(L)'
;MTTRRMPRAHVRDQEEESVEDNVRDDDFLAGENKFKAAFNVAKPYLVAVNSIAGLYILWMVLHFVSANLYVYYCAHMSVFGFLMSPVLASAPHCRAIRWVLNSGAQSIDAMWIVLGTWVCSKLALIGGSSIAAPATQVE
;
A
#
# COMPACT_ATOMS: atom_id res chain seq x y z
N MET A 1 -30.94 -26.27 69.88
CA MET A 1 -31.67 -26.53 68.61
C MET A 1 -32.05 -25.18 68.01
N THR A 2 -31.16 -24.54 67.26
CA THR A 2 -31.51 -23.34 66.47
C THR A 2 -30.46 -23.15 65.38
N THR A 3 -30.75 -23.56 64.15
CA THR A 3 -29.97 -23.20 62.97
C THR A 3 -30.61 -21.97 62.33
N ARG A 4 -29.94 -20.81 62.42
CA ARG A 4 -30.33 -19.61 61.67
C ARG A 4 -29.91 -19.79 60.21
N ARG A 5 -30.88 -19.88 59.30
CA ARG A 5 -30.65 -19.66 57.86
C ARG A 5 -30.38 -18.17 57.64
N MET A 6 -29.19 -17.87 57.13
CA MET A 6 -28.87 -16.56 56.54
C MET A 6 -29.37 -16.50 55.08
N PRO A 7 -29.74 -15.31 54.57
CA PRO A 7 -30.34 -15.14 53.25
C PRO A 7 -29.25 -15.08 52.15
N ARG A 8 -29.40 -15.92 51.13
CA ARG A 8 -28.42 -16.20 50.05
C ARG A 8 -28.77 -15.52 48.72
N ALA A 9 -29.42 -14.36 48.78
CA ALA A 9 -29.92 -13.67 47.58
C ALA A 9 -28.95 -12.59 47.09
N HIS A 10 -28.39 -11.76 47.99
CA HIS A 10 -27.67 -10.56 47.57
C HIS A 10 -26.26 -10.80 46.97
N VAL A 11 -25.63 -11.93 47.26
CA VAL A 11 -24.25 -12.22 46.82
C VAL A 11 -24.18 -12.61 45.34
N ARG A 12 -25.24 -13.23 44.80
CA ARG A 12 -25.21 -13.76 43.42
C ARG A 12 -25.20 -12.64 42.37
N ASP A 13 -25.92 -11.55 42.65
CA ASP A 13 -26.05 -10.43 41.72
C ASP A 13 -24.74 -9.63 41.58
N GLN A 14 -23.92 -9.57 42.65
CA GLN A 14 -22.60 -8.91 42.60
C GLN A 14 -21.53 -9.72 41.88
N GLU A 15 -21.57 -11.05 41.96
CA GLU A 15 -20.62 -11.91 41.24
C GLU A 15 -20.85 -11.84 39.73
N GLU A 16 -22.11 -11.86 39.26
CA GLU A 16 -22.41 -11.78 37.81
C GLU A 16 -21.95 -10.44 37.19
N GLU A 17 -22.17 -9.30 37.85
CA GLU A 17 -21.75 -7.98 37.34
C GLU A 17 -20.22 -7.83 37.26
N SER A 18 -19.48 -8.40 38.23
CA SER A 18 -18.01 -8.37 38.24
C SER A 18 -17.34 -9.28 37.18
N VAL A 19 -18.07 -10.31 36.75
CA VAL A 19 -17.63 -11.25 35.70
C VAL A 19 -17.89 -10.66 34.32
N GLU A 20 -19.04 -10.02 34.10
CA GLU A 20 -19.36 -9.39 32.81
C GLU A 20 -18.45 -8.20 32.46
N ASP A 21 -17.98 -7.45 33.46
CA ASP A 21 -17.06 -6.33 33.22
C ASP A 21 -15.63 -6.79 32.88
N ASN A 22 -15.13 -7.86 33.52
CA ASN A 22 -13.83 -8.45 33.16
C ASN A 22 -13.81 -8.98 31.72
N VAL A 23 -14.86 -9.68 31.30
CA VAL A 23 -14.93 -10.30 29.95
C VAL A 23 -14.83 -9.25 28.83
N ARG A 24 -15.35 -8.03 29.05
CA ARG A 24 -15.31 -6.94 28.07
C ARG A 24 -13.90 -6.35 27.92
N ASP A 25 -13.15 -6.27 29.02
CA ASP A 25 -11.77 -5.79 29.02
C ASP A 25 -10.81 -6.84 28.43
N ASP A 26 -11.05 -8.12 28.68
CA ASP A 26 -10.27 -9.25 28.13
C ASP A 26 -10.28 -9.26 26.59
N ASP A 27 -11.46 -9.02 25.99
CA ASP A 27 -11.65 -8.99 24.53
C ASP A 27 -10.97 -7.78 23.88
N PHE A 28 -11.03 -6.61 24.54
CA PHE A 28 -10.35 -5.40 24.08
C PHE A 28 -8.82 -5.57 24.12
N LEU A 29 -8.30 -6.10 25.21
CA LEU A 29 -6.87 -6.41 25.37
C LEU A 29 -6.42 -7.47 24.36
N ALA A 30 -7.23 -8.50 24.09
CA ALA A 30 -6.96 -9.48 23.05
C ALA A 30 -6.86 -8.84 21.65
N GLY A 31 -7.67 -7.81 21.37
CA GLY A 31 -7.58 -7.00 20.16
C GLY A 31 -6.27 -6.22 20.04
N GLU A 32 -5.85 -5.54 21.10
CA GLU A 32 -4.57 -4.79 21.14
C GLU A 32 -3.35 -5.72 21.03
N ASN A 33 -3.42 -6.90 21.65
CA ASN A 33 -2.37 -7.91 21.64
C ASN A 33 -2.21 -8.54 20.25
N LYS A 34 -3.32 -8.82 19.57
CA LYS A 34 -3.32 -9.29 18.17
C LYS A 34 -2.79 -8.23 17.21
N PHE A 35 -3.16 -6.97 17.42
CA PHE A 35 -2.65 -5.85 16.64
C PHE A 35 -1.14 -5.66 16.82
N LYS A 36 -0.64 -5.65 18.07
CA LYS A 36 0.80 -5.56 18.37
C LYS A 36 1.58 -6.76 17.85
N ALA A 37 1.00 -7.97 17.91
CA ALA A 37 1.60 -9.17 17.33
C ALA A 37 1.69 -9.06 15.80
N ALA A 38 0.62 -8.63 15.13
CA ALA A 38 0.62 -8.38 13.70
C ALA A 38 1.62 -7.28 13.30
N PHE A 39 1.72 -6.22 14.09
CA PHE A 39 2.65 -5.12 13.87
C PHE A 39 4.11 -5.56 14.02
N ASN A 40 4.45 -6.38 15.02
CA ASN A 40 5.81 -6.91 15.20
C ASN A 40 6.22 -7.89 14.09
N VAL A 41 5.27 -8.66 13.56
CA VAL A 41 5.49 -9.53 12.39
C VAL A 41 5.64 -8.70 11.11
N ALA A 42 4.87 -7.63 10.96
CA ALA A 42 4.90 -6.75 9.79
C ALA A 42 6.08 -5.75 9.81
N LYS A 43 6.62 -5.40 10.98
CA LYS A 43 7.72 -4.43 11.17
C LYS A 43 8.91 -4.61 10.23
N PRO A 44 9.50 -5.81 10.06
CA PRO A 44 10.62 -5.98 9.11
C PRO A 44 10.21 -5.75 7.65
N TYR A 45 8.98 -6.10 7.28
CA TYR A 45 8.45 -5.89 5.94
C TYR A 45 8.11 -4.42 5.67
N LEU A 46 7.54 -3.71 6.66
CA LEU A 46 7.21 -2.29 6.54
C LEU A 46 8.45 -1.42 6.35
N VAL A 47 9.57 -1.72 7.01
CA VAL A 47 10.84 -1.00 6.82
C VAL A 47 11.41 -1.22 5.40
N ALA A 48 11.31 -2.46 4.90
CA ALA A 48 11.74 -2.79 3.54
C ALA A 48 10.86 -2.12 2.47
N VAL A 49 9.53 -2.16 2.66
CA VAL A 49 8.56 -1.52 1.75
C VAL A 49 8.68 -0.01 1.78
N ASN A 50 8.92 0.62 2.94
CA ASN A 50 9.14 2.06 3.04
C ASN A 50 10.36 2.52 2.22
N SER A 51 11.42 1.70 2.17
CA SER A 51 12.62 2.00 1.40
C SER A 51 12.35 1.97 -0.12
N ILE A 52 11.51 1.04 -0.57
CA ILE A 52 11.10 0.89 -1.98
C ILE A 52 10.08 1.96 -2.38
N ALA A 53 9.11 2.25 -1.51
CA ALA A 53 8.12 3.30 -1.73
C ALA A 53 8.76 4.68 -1.87
N GLY A 54 9.79 4.98 -1.06
CA GLY A 54 10.58 6.20 -1.19
C GLY A 54 11.27 6.33 -2.56
N LEU A 55 11.75 5.21 -3.13
CA LEU A 55 12.37 5.20 -4.45
C LEU A 55 11.35 5.53 -5.56
N TYR A 56 10.13 5.02 -5.48
CA TYR A 56 9.08 5.34 -6.47
C TYR A 56 8.66 6.81 -6.41
N ILE A 57 8.49 7.37 -5.21
CA ILE A 57 8.17 8.80 -5.04
C ILE A 57 9.32 9.66 -5.56
N LEU A 58 10.57 9.27 -5.30
CA LEU A 58 11.75 9.94 -5.85
C LEU A 58 11.72 9.96 -7.39
N TRP A 59 11.39 8.85 -8.04
CA TRP A 59 11.28 8.77 -9.50
C TRP A 59 10.15 9.62 -10.06
N MET A 60 9.01 9.71 -9.37
CA MET A 60 7.90 10.59 -9.76
C MET A 60 8.32 12.07 -9.74
N VAL A 61 9.01 12.50 -8.67
CA VAL A 61 9.52 13.87 -8.55
C VAL A 61 10.59 14.15 -9.62
N LEU A 62 11.55 13.23 -9.80
CA LEU A 62 12.59 13.34 -10.83
C LEU A 62 11.98 13.45 -12.23
N HIS A 63 10.98 12.63 -12.55
CA HIS A 63 10.29 12.68 -13.84
C HIS A 63 9.59 14.04 -14.05
N PHE A 64 8.85 14.52 -13.06
CA PHE A 64 8.16 15.81 -13.14
C PHE A 64 9.13 16.99 -13.30
N VAL A 65 10.18 17.05 -12.47
CA VAL A 65 11.18 18.12 -12.55
C VAL A 65 11.93 18.07 -13.88
N SER A 66 12.39 16.89 -14.29
CA SER A 66 13.15 16.73 -15.53
C SER A 66 12.34 17.09 -16.78
N ALA A 67 11.04 16.77 -16.84
CA ALA A 67 10.16 17.16 -17.94
C ALA A 67 10.03 18.69 -18.07
N ASN A 68 9.86 19.40 -16.95
CA ASN A 68 9.80 20.86 -16.94
C ASN A 68 11.15 21.50 -17.30
N LEU A 69 12.24 20.96 -16.75
CA LEU A 69 13.60 21.43 -17.01
C LEU A 69 13.99 21.22 -18.48
N TYR A 70 13.54 20.12 -19.08
CA TYR A 70 13.79 19.80 -20.49
C TYR A 70 13.19 20.85 -21.43
N VAL A 71 11.94 21.25 -21.23
CA VAL A 71 11.28 22.27 -22.05
C VAL A 71 11.96 23.62 -21.90
N TYR A 72 12.40 23.96 -20.68
CA TYR A 72 13.04 25.25 -20.42
C TYR A 72 14.43 25.38 -21.07
N TYR A 73 15.29 24.36 -20.94
CA TYR A 73 16.69 24.42 -21.38
C TYR A 73 16.94 23.82 -22.77
N CYS A 74 16.25 22.72 -23.11
CA CYS A 74 16.58 21.91 -24.30
C CYS A 74 15.61 22.13 -25.46
N ALA A 75 14.37 22.52 -25.18
CA ALA A 75 13.30 22.65 -26.15
C ALA A 75 12.49 23.95 -25.94
N HIS A 76 13.20 25.07 -25.88
CA HIS A 76 12.58 26.37 -25.68
C HIS A 76 11.62 26.70 -26.84
N MET A 77 10.41 27.18 -26.51
CA MET A 77 9.32 27.49 -27.45
C MET A 77 9.61 28.75 -28.28
N SER A 78 10.64 28.71 -29.13
CA SER A 78 11.00 29.78 -30.06
C SER A 78 11.55 29.19 -31.37
N VAL A 79 11.44 29.92 -32.48
CA VAL A 79 11.97 29.48 -33.79
C VAL A 79 13.48 29.27 -33.74
N PHE A 80 14.20 30.12 -33.01
CA PHE A 80 15.64 29.94 -32.77
C PHE A 80 15.94 28.71 -31.91
N GLY A 81 15.15 28.49 -30.86
CA GLY A 81 15.23 27.30 -30.02
C GLY A 81 14.97 26.00 -30.78
N PHE A 82 14.08 26.02 -31.78
CA PHE A 82 13.84 24.88 -32.67
C PHE A 82 15.05 24.56 -33.55
N LEU A 83 15.64 25.58 -34.20
CA LEU A 83 16.82 25.39 -35.05
C LEU A 83 18.06 24.95 -34.25
N MET A 84 18.21 25.46 -33.03
CA MET A 84 19.31 25.08 -32.15
C MET A 84 19.04 23.79 -31.37
N SER A 85 17.80 23.30 -31.32
CA SER A 85 17.40 22.07 -30.62
C SER A 85 18.30 20.85 -30.88
N PRO A 86 18.70 20.50 -32.12
CA PRO A 86 19.62 19.39 -32.35
C PRO A 86 21.04 19.62 -31.79
N VAL A 87 21.50 20.87 -31.75
CA VAL A 87 22.81 21.22 -31.17
C VAL A 87 22.74 21.18 -29.65
N LEU A 88 21.66 21.67 -29.03
CA LEU A 88 21.46 21.54 -27.59
C LEU A 88 21.17 20.09 -27.18
N ALA A 89 20.62 19.28 -28.07
CA ALA A 89 20.32 17.88 -27.77
C ALA A 89 21.59 17.04 -27.49
N SER A 90 22.73 17.41 -28.06
CA SER A 90 24.02 16.77 -27.79
C SER A 90 24.71 17.30 -26.53
N ALA A 91 24.20 18.39 -25.94
CA ALA A 91 24.75 18.94 -24.72
C ALA A 91 24.56 17.96 -23.53
N PRO A 92 25.54 17.89 -22.61
CA PRO A 92 25.55 16.88 -21.55
C PRO A 92 24.36 17.00 -20.60
N HIS A 93 23.89 18.22 -20.32
CA HIS A 93 22.73 18.45 -19.46
C HIS A 93 21.43 17.90 -20.09
N CYS A 94 21.18 18.16 -21.38
CA CYS A 94 20.01 17.64 -22.10
C CYS A 94 20.05 16.12 -22.27
N ARG A 95 21.25 15.54 -22.39
CA ARG A 95 21.43 14.09 -22.46
C ARG A 95 21.11 13.42 -21.12
N ALA A 96 21.56 13.99 -20.00
CA ALA A 96 21.24 13.51 -18.67
C ALA A 96 19.73 13.59 -18.39
N ILE A 97 19.11 14.73 -18.69
CA ILE A 97 17.66 14.93 -18.54
C ILE A 97 16.89 13.89 -19.36
N ARG A 98 17.23 13.68 -20.64
CA ARG A 98 16.58 12.65 -21.47
C ARG A 98 16.72 11.24 -20.89
N TRP A 99 17.88 10.91 -20.34
CA TRP A 99 18.06 9.61 -19.67
C TRP A 99 17.14 9.47 -18.45
N VAL A 100 17.05 10.51 -17.62
CA VAL A 100 16.13 10.53 -16.46
C VAL A 100 14.67 10.40 -16.90
N LEU A 101 14.24 11.07 -17.96
CA LEU A 101 12.87 10.93 -18.47
C LEU A 101 12.58 9.50 -18.91
N ASN A 102 13.48 8.88 -19.70
CA ASN A 102 13.25 7.54 -20.24
C ASN A 102 13.30 6.46 -19.15
N SER A 103 14.31 6.51 -18.28
CA SER A 103 14.43 5.57 -17.15
C SER A 103 13.36 5.80 -16.08
N GLY A 104 12.97 7.05 -15.84
CA GLY A 104 11.89 7.40 -14.93
C GLY A 104 10.54 6.91 -15.43
N ALA A 105 10.24 7.07 -16.73
CA ALA A 105 9.02 6.53 -17.33
C ALA A 105 8.94 5.00 -17.17
N GLN A 106 10.02 4.28 -17.50
CA GLN A 106 10.05 2.81 -17.31
C GLN A 106 9.84 2.40 -15.85
N SER A 107 10.39 3.15 -14.90
CA SER A 107 10.24 2.88 -13.47
C SER A 107 8.80 3.11 -12.99
N ILE A 108 8.15 4.16 -13.50
CA ILE A 108 6.75 4.48 -13.21
C ILE A 108 5.81 3.43 -13.85
N ASP A 109 6.07 3.03 -15.09
CA ASP A 109 5.29 1.99 -15.78
C ASP A 109 5.35 0.67 -15.01
N ALA A 110 6.54 0.25 -14.56
CA ALA A 110 6.70 -0.94 -13.74
C ALA A 110 5.87 -0.87 -12.44
N MET A 111 5.81 0.30 -11.79
CA MET A 111 4.97 0.52 -10.60
C MET A 111 3.48 0.30 -10.91
N TRP A 112 3.00 0.93 -11.98
CA TRP A 112 1.60 0.81 -12.39
C TRP A 112 1.23 -0.61 -12.84
N ILE A 113 2.16 -1.35 -13.46
CA ILE A 113 1.95 -2.76 -13.83
C ILE A 113 1.79 -3.63 -12.58
N VAL A 114 2.62 -3.45 -11.55
CA VAL A 114 2.50 -4.22 -10.30
C VAL A 114 1.17 -3.90 -9.60
N LEU A 115 0.81 -2.62 -9.51
CA LEU A 115 -0.47 -2.20 -8.92
C LEU A 115 -1.66 -2.73 -9.72
N GLY A 116 -1.62 -2.62 -11.05
CA GLY A 116 -2.65 -3.14 -11.95
C GLY A 116 -2.80 -4.66 -11.82
N THR A 117 -1.68 -5.40 -11.77
CA THR A 117 -1.68 -6.85 -11.58
C THR A 117 -2.31 -7.24 -10.25
N TRP A 118 -2.00 -6.50 -9.17
CA TRP A 118 -2.59 -6.72 -7.86
C TRP A 118 -4.11 -6.47 -7.86
N VAL A 119 -4.56 -5.38 -8.47
CA VAL A 119 -6.00 -5.06 -8.61
C VAL A 119 -6.72 -6.12 -9.44
N CYS A 120 -6.17 -6.49 -10.60
CA CYS A 120 -6.73 -7.54 -11.46
C CYS A 120 -6.81 -8.89 -10.74
N SER A 121 -5.82 -9.24 -9.91
CA SER A 121 -5.84 -10.47 -9.12
C SER A 121 -7.00 -10.48 -8.12
N LYS A 122 -7.32 -9.34 -7.49
CA LYS A 122 -8.47 -9.24 -6.58
C LYS A 122 -9.80 -9.26 -7.33
N LEU A 123 -9.90 -8.57 -8.46
CA LEU A 123 -11.10 -8.57 -9.29
C LEU A 123 -11.38 -9.97 -9.87
N ALA A 124 -10.35 -10.70 -10.32
CA ALA A 124 -10.49 -12.05 -10.83
C ALA A 124 -10.91 -13.06 -9.76
N LEU A 125 -10.45 -12.90 -8.51
CA LEU A 125 -10.91 -13.74 -7.39
C LEU A 125 -12.34 -13.44 -6.98
N ILE A 126 -12.80 -12.19 -7.11
CA ILE A 126 -14.19 -11.79 -6.85
C ILE A 126 -15.12 -12.24 -7.99
N GLY A 127 -14.67 -12.19 -9.25
CA GLY A 127 -15.42 -12.65 -10.43
C GLY A 127 -15.32 -14.16 -10.72
N GLY A 128 -14.32 -14.84 -10.13
CA GLY A 128 -14.05 -16.26 -10.33
C GLY A 128 -15.07 -17.21 -9.69
N SER A 129 -15.96 -16.71 -8.83
CA SER A 129 -17.09 -17.50 -8.31
C SER A 129 -18.16 -17.80 -9.37
N SER A 130 -18.10 -17.18 -10.57
CA SER A 130 -19.10 -17.38 -11.63
C SER A 130 -18.56 -18.11 -12.87
N ILE A 131 -17.26 -18.36 -12.99
CA ILE A 131 -16.69 -19.15 -14.09
C ILE A 131 -16.51 -20.58 -13.58
N ALA A 132 -17.64 -21.26 -13.36
CA ALA A 132 -17.66 -22.71 -13.34
C ALA A 132 -17.09 -23.18 -14.70
N ALA A 133 -15.93 -23.83 -14.64
CA ALA A 133 -15.31 -24.45 -15.80
C ALA A 133 -16.34 -25.35 -16.52
N PRO A 134 -16.46 -25.28 -17.85
CA PRO A 134 -17.22 -26.28 -18.58
C PRO A 134 -16.52 -27.61 -18.36
N ALA A 135 -17.23 -28.55 -17.73
CA ALA A 135 -16.81 -29.94 -17.63
C ALA A 135 -16.62 -30.49 -19.05
N THR A 136 -15.39 -30.61 -19.50
CA THR A 136 -15.05 -31.41 -20.67
C THR A 136 -15.21 -32.87 -20.27
N GLN A 137 -16.42 -33.41 -20.46
CA GLN A 137 -16.64 -34.85 -20.61
C GLN A 137 -15.98 -35.24 -21.94
N VAL A 138 -14.92 -36.03 -21.89
CA VAL A 138 -14.38 -36.73 -23.07
C VAL A 138 -14.70 -38.20 -22.84
N GLU A 139 -15.64 -38.71 -23.64
CA GLU A 139 -15.99 -40.12 -23.79
C GLU A 139 -14.86 -40.93 -24.43
#